data_AF-A0A7S3N5X6-F1
#
_entry.id   AF-A0A7S3N5X6-F1
#
_cell.length_a   1.000
_cell.length_b   1.000
_cell.length_c   1.000
_cell.angle_alpha   90.00
_cell.angle_beta   90.00
_cell.angle_gamma   90.00
#
_symmetry.space_group_name_H-M   'P 1'
#
loop_
_entity.id
_entity.type
_entity.pdbx_description
1 polymer ?
#
loop_
_entity_poly.entity_id
_entity_poly.type
_entity_poly.pdbx_seq_one_letter_code
_entity_poly.pdbx_strand_id
1 'polypeptide(L)'
;MPNERKEPKKYVITIFVDGQWLPLSDEDFQRLEKECPKVASIIKDPTKLDTLELPEVAEDAPIYDHWEKPAKRIINHLWKQEGAWLFHFPVDVKAWKIEDYYTIIKSPMDFTTIKGKLSNNEYKNVGEFVKDVNQVFDNCILYNGEVNQYSQIAKKMRREFENQYNALC
;
A
#
# COMPACT_ATOMS: atom_id res chain seq x y z
N MET A 1 33.90 7.98 36.77
CA MET A 1 32.67 7.28 36.36
C MET A 1 33.08 6.06 35.54
N PRO A 2 32.83 4.82 36.00
CA PRO A 2 33.17 3.62 35.24
C PRO A 2 32.30 3.56 33.98
N ASN A 3 32.92 3.21 32.85
CA ASN A 3 32.24 3.08 31.56
C ASN A 3 31.35 1.83 31.60
N GLU A 4 30.04 2.01 31.78
CA GLU A 4 29.05 0.94 31.67
C GLU A 4 29.21 0.28 30.28
N ARG A 5 29.65 -0.98 30.26
CA ARG A 5 29.73 -1.75 29.03
C ARG A 5 28.32 -1.86 28.45
N LYS A 6 28.06 -1.11 27.37
CA LYS A 6 26.82 -1.23 26.61
C LYS A 6 26.62 -2.69 26.23
N GLU A 7 25.49 -3.28 26.63
CA GLU A 7 25.15 -4.64 26.25
C GLU A 7 25.10 -4.77 24.71
N PRO A 8 25.57 -5.91 24.15
CA PRO A 8 25.54 -6.12 22.71
C PRO A 8 24.09 -6.17 22.21
N LYS A 9 23.84 -5.50 21.08
CA LYS A 9 22.53 -5.52 20.41
C LYS A 9 22.17 -6.96 20.03
N LYS A 10 21.08 -7.48 20.59
CA LYS A 10 20.50 -8.77 20.20
C LYS A 10 19.51 -8.52 19.06
N TYR A 11 19.79 -9.07 17.88
CA TYR A 11 18.81 -9.10 16.81
C TYR A 11 17.78 -10.20 17.14
N VAL A 12 16.50 -9.85 17.05
CA VAL A 12 15.38 -10.77 17.25
C VAL A 12 14.49 -10.71 16.03
N ILE A 13 13.97 -11.87 15.62
CA ILE A 13 12.94 -11.96 14.60
C ILE A 13 11.63 -11.56 15.26
N THR A 14 10.81 -10.76 14.57
CA THR A 14 9.52 -10.29 15.08
C THR A 14 8.37 -10.74 14.19
N ILE A 15 7.18 -10.82 14.79
CA ILE A 15 5.91 -11.05 14.12
C ILE A 15 4.99 -9.86 14.35
N PHE A 16 4.09 -9.59 13.40
CA PHE A 16 3.09 -8.54 13.52
C PHE A 16 1.74 -9.14 13.93
N VAL A 17 1.29 -8.81 15.14
CA VAL A 17 0.05 -9.34 15.73
C VAL A 17 -0.73 -8.14 16.30
N ASP A 18 -1.99 -8.02 15.91
CA ASP A 18 -2.92 -6.99 16.42
C ASP A 18 -2.38 -5.55 16.41
N GLY A 19 -1.66 -5.18 15.35
CA GLY A 19 -1.12 -3.83 15.19
C GLY A 19 0.23 -3.59 15.86
N GLN A 20 0.84 -4.61 16.48
CA GLN A 20 2.10 -4.50 17.21
C GLN A 20 3.16 -5.51 16.74
N TRP A 21 4.43 -5.12 16.83
CA TRP A 21 5.56 -6.00 16.57
C TRP A 21 6.01 -6.69 17.87
N LEU A 22 5.91 -8.01 17.90
CA LEU A 22 6.31 -8.84 19.04
C LEU A 22 7.48 -9.76 18.66
N PRO A 23 8.37 -10.13 19.59
CA PRO A 23 9.37 -11.16 19.34
C PRO A 23 8.71 -12.49 18.92
N LEU A 24 9.29 -13.17 17.94
CA LEU A 24 8.84 -14.49 17.51
C LEU A 24 9.01 -15.50 18.64
N SER A 25 7.90 -16.07 19.13
CA SER A 25 7.91 -17.12 20.15
C SER A 25 8.23 -18.49 19.54
N ASP A 26 8.61 -19.45 20.39
CA ASP A 26 8.81 -20.85 19.94
C ASP A 26 7.51 -21.46 19.40
N GLU A 27 6.36 -21.13 19.99
CA GLU A 27 5.03 -21.58 19.54
C GLU A 27 4.69 -21.00 18.15
N ASP A 28 4.94 -19.70 17.95
CA ASP A 28 4.74 -19.06 16.63
C ASP A 28 5.67 -19.64 15.57
N PHE A 29 6.90 -19.97 15.96
CA PHE A 29 7.85 -20.58 15.06
C PHE A 29 7.46 -22.02 14.68
N GLN A 30 6.96 -22.82 15.63
CA GLN A 30 6.39 -24.14 15.33
C GLN A 30 5.18 -24.05 14.41
N ARG A 31 4.32 -23.03 14.59
CA ARG A 31 3.23 -22.76 13.66
C ARG A 31 3.77 -22.45 12.25
N LEU A 32 4.79 -21.60 12.16
CA LEU A 32 5.44 -21.27 10.88
C LEU A 32 6.06 -22.50 10.20
N GLU A 33 6.67 -23.41 10.96
CA GLU A 33 7.20 -24.67 10.41
C GLU A 33 6.12 -25.53 9.77
N LYS A 34 4.92 -25.55 10.36
CA LYS A 34 3.78 -26.30 9.84
C LYS A 34 3.13 -25.62 8.64
N GLU A 35 2.97 -24.31 8.67
CA GLU A 35 2.26 -23.53 7.65
C GLU A 35 3.14 -23.24 6.42
N CYS A 36 4.40 -22.86 6.65
CA CYS A 36 5.34 -22.40 5.64
C CYS A 36 6.73 -23.04 5.85
N PRO A 37 6.87 -24.37 5.69
CA PRO A 37 8.10 -25.10 6.01
C PRO A 37 9.34 -24.58 5.26
N LYS A 38 9.17 -24.12 4.02
CA LYS A 38 10.25 -23.50 3.23
C LYS A 38 10.76 -22.22 3.89
N VAL A 39 9.87 -21.32 4.31
CA VAL A 39 10.23 -20.06 4.99
C VAL A 39 10.91 -20.34 6.33
N ALA A 40 10.35 -21.25 7.13
CA ALA A 40 10.96 -21.65 8.40
C ALA A 40 12.37 -22.22 8.20
N SER A 41 12.60 -22.98 7.12
CA SER A 41 13.92 -23.54 6.81
C SER A 41 14.96 -22.46 6.46
N ILE A 42 14.56 -21.39 5.77
CA ILE A 42 15.41 -20.24 5.42
C ILE A 42 15.74 -19.42 6.67
N ILE A 43 14.77 -19.25 7.58
CA ILE A 43 15.00 -18.55 8.84
C ILE A 43 16.05 -19.27 9.69
N LYS A 44 16.03 -20.61 9.72
CA LYS A 44 17.05 -21.41 10.43
C LYS A 44 18.41 -21.35 9.75
N ASP A 45 18.43 -21.32 8.43
CA ASP A 45 19.63 -21.37 7.62
C ASP A 45 19.47 -20.49 6.38
N PRO A 46 19.94 -19.22 6.45
CA PRO A 46 19.81 -18.27 5.37
C PRO A 46 20.48 -18.71 4.06
N THR A 47 21.46 -19.63 4.12
CA THR A 47 22.14 -20.14 2.91
C THR A 47 21.23 -20.98 2.03
N LYS A 48 20.12 -21.50 2.58
CA LYS A 48 19.09 -22.20 1.81
C LYS A 48 18.32 -21.30 0.85
N LEU A 49 18.46 -19.98 0.98
CA LEU A 49 17.90 -19.05 0.01
C LEU A 49 18.49 -19.29 -1.40
N ASP A 50 19.79 -19.62 -1.46
CA ASP A 50 20.52 -19.79 -2.72
C ASP A 50 20.18 -21.11 -3.44
N THR A 51 19.58 -22.07 -2.73
CA THR A 51 19.24 -23.40 -3.25
C THR A 51 17.74 -23.56 -3.55
N LEU A 52 16.95 -22.51 -3.37
CA LEU A 52 15.54 -22.53 -3.74
C LEU A 52 15.40 -22.60 -5.25
N GLU A 53 14.70 -23.63 -5.71
CA GLU A 53 14.19 -23.69 -7.08
C GLU A 53 13.20 -22.53 -7.27
N LEU A 54 13.66 -21.50 -7.98
CA LEU A 54 12.79 -20.43 -8.45
C LEU A 54 11.91 -21.01 -9.58
N PRO A 55 10.59 -20.78 -9.56
CA PRO A 55 9.75 -21.19 -10.68
C PRO A 55 10.25 -20.53 -11.97
N GLU A 56 10.20 -21.26 -13.09
CA GLU A 56 10.49 -20.67 -14.40
C GLU A 56 9.52 -19.51 -14.65
N VAL A 57 10.08 -18.30 -14.66
CA VAL A 57 9.37 -17.10 -15.05
C VAL A 57 9.38 -17.07 -16.57
N ALA A 58 8.21 -17.04 -17.20
CA ALA A 58 8.13 -16.96 -18.66
C ALA A 58 8.94 -15.75 -19.16
N GLU A 59 9.66 -15.88 -20.28
CA GLU A 59 10.51 -14.78 -20.80
C GLU A 59 9.69 -13.53 -21.17
N ASP A 60 8.42 -13.71 -21.49
CA ASP A 60 7.44 -12.66 -21.75
C ASP A 60 6.69 -12.21 -20.49
N ALA A 61 6.95 -12.83 -19.33
CA ALA A 61 6.40 -12.36 -18.08
C ALA A 61 6.96 -10.95 -17.86
N PRO A 62 6.09 -9.92 -17.72
CA PRO A 62 6.56 -8.58 -17.46
C PRO A 62 7.45 -8.64 -16.22
N ILE A 63 8.67 -8.09 -16.32
CA ILE A 63 9.59 -7.99 -15.19
C ILE A 63 8.81 -7.24 -14.10
N TYR A 64 8.30 -7.98 -13.12
CA TYR A 64 7.59 -7.42 -11.97
C TYR A 64 8.61 -6.71 -11.12
N ASP A 65 8.98 -5.50 -11.54
CA ASP A 65 9.59 -4.53 -10.67
C ASP A 65 8.53 -4.23 -9.61
N HIS A 66 8.65 -4.89 -8.44
CA HIS A 66 7.80 -4.77 -7.24
C HIS A 66 6.67 -3.76 -7.44
N TRP A 67 5.44 -4.21 -7.72
CA TRP A 67 4.31 -3.37 -8.16
C TRP A 67 4.10 -2.12 -7.28
N GLU A 68 4.59 -2.15 -6.04
CA GLU A 68 4.69 -1.02 -5.12
C GLU A 68 5.52 0.17 -5.66
N LYS A 69 6.61 -0.09 -6.39
CA LYS A 69 7.45 0.94 -7.06
C LYS A 69 6.68 1.63 -8.21
N PRO A 70 6.13 0.92 -9.22
CA PRO A 70 5.15 1.49 -10.15
C PRO A 70 4.03 2.26 -9.44
N ALA A 71 3.38 1.68 -8.43
CA ALA A 71 2.29 2.33 -7.70
C ALA A 71 2.72 3.65 -7.05
N LYS A 72 3.89 3.69 -6.40
CA LYS A 72 4.48 4.92 -5.86
C LYS A 72 4.76 5.97 -6.95
N ARG A 73 5.27 5.55 -8.11
CA ARG A 73 5.46 6.46 -9.27
C ARG A 73 4.14 7.05 -9.76
N ILE A 74 3.13 6.20 -9.95
CA ILE A 74 1.79 6.61 -10.37
C ILE A 74 1.20 7.63 -9.39
N ILE A 75 1.20 7.34 -8.09
CA ILE A 75 0.67 8.27 -7.08
C ILE A 75 1.43 9.59 -7.05
N ASN A 76 2.76 9.55 -7.17
CA ASN A 76 3.56 10.77 -7.21
C ASN A 76 3.35 11.58 -8.50
N HIS A 77 2.99 10.92 -9.59
CA HIS A 77 2.59 11.59 -10.83
C HIS A 77 1.23 12.27 -10.67
N LEU A 78 0.22 11.53 -10.20
CA LEU A 78 -1.12 12.08 -9.91
C LEU A 78 -1.05 13.25 -8.93
N TRP A 79 -0.21 13.16 -7.89
CA TRP A 79 -0.03 14.22 -6.91
C TRP A 79 0.30 15.60 -7.52
N LYS A 80 1.02 15.61 -8.65
CA LYS A 80 1.49 16.83 -9.33
C LYS A 80 0.50 17.36 -10.36
N GLN A 81 -0.54 16.61 -10.68
CA GLN A 81 -1.53 17.03 -11.67
C GLN A 81 -2.30 18.26 -11.19
N GLU A 82 -2.70 19.09 -12.14
CA GLU A 82 -3.55 20.25 -11.87
C GLU A 82 -4.88 19.80 -11.24
N GLY A 83 -5.25 20.43 -10.11
CA GLY A 83 -6.45 20.07 -9.35
C GLY A 83 -6.27 18.86 -8.41
N ALA A 84 -5.11 18.20 -8.40
CA ALA A 84 -4.85 17.06 -7.52
C ALA A 84 -4.95 17.40 -6.03
N TRP A 85 -4.76 18.67 -5.67
CA TRP A 85 -4.86 19.16 -4.29
C TRP A 85 -6.21 18.82 -3.63
N LEU A 86 -7.28 18.69 -4.43
CA LEU A 86 -8.60 18.28 -3.96
C LEU A 86 -8.60 16.87 -3.34
N PHE A 87 -7.68 16.01 -3.76
CA PHE A 87 -7.59 14.61 -3.36
C PHE A 87 -6.38 14.31 -2.47
N HIS A 88 -5.61 15.33 -2.09
CA HIS A 88 -4.41 15.13 -1.28
C HIS A 88 -4.76 14.58 0.10
N PHE A 89 -5.78 15.13 0.75
CA PHE A 89 -6.13 14.84 2.14
C PHE A 89 -7.58 14.34 2.26
N PRO A 90 -7.95 13.70 3.39
CA PRO A 90 -9.34 13.38 3.69
C PRO A 90 -10.24 14.61 3.61
N VAL A 91 -11.50 14.41 3.20
CA VAL A 91 -12.48 15.49 3.08
C VAL A 91 -12.80 16.10 4.45
N ASP A 92 -12.55 17.41 4.58
CA ASP A 92 -12.87 18.17 5.79
C ASP A 92 -14.31 18.71 5.74
N VAL A 93 -15.22 17.89 6.27
CA VAL A 93 -16.66 18.19 6.25
C VAL A 93 -17.04 19.45 7.02
N LYS A 94 -16.26 19.83 8.05
CA LYS A 94 -16.52 21.03 8.85
C LYS A 94 -16.05 22.27 8.12
N ALA A 95 -14.82 22.24 7.60
CA ALA A 95 -14.27 23.37 6.86
C ALA A 95 -15.09 23.69 5.61
N TRP A 96 -15.63 22.67 4.93
CA TRP A 96 -16.38 22.84 3.68
C TRP A 96 -17.90 22.90 3.87
N LYS A 97 -18.39 22.76 5.11
CA LYS A 97 -19.82 22.82 5.47
C LYS A 97 -20.68 21.80 4.71
N ILE A 98 -20.19 20.57 4.63
CA ILE A 98 -20.82 19.44 3.93
C ILE A 98 -21.11 18.30 4.91
N GLU A 99 -22.01 18.56 5.85
CA GLU A 99 -22.29 17.65 6.97
C GLU A 99 -22.86 16.29 6.54
N ASP A 100 -23.46 16.22 5.35
CA ASP A 100 -24.02 15.01 4.77
C ASP A 100 -22.99 14.10 4.08
N TYR A 101 -21.74 14.53 3.93
CA TYR A 101 -20.73 13.80 3.15
C TYR A 101 -20.58 12.34 3.58
N TYR A 102 -20.37 12.07 4.88
CA TYR A 102 -20.21 10.69 5.38
C TYR A 102 -21.55 9.91 5.45
N THR A 103 -22.68 10.58 5.26
CA THR A 103 -23.97 9.91 5.08
C THR A 103 -24.13 9.36 3.66
N ILE A 104 -23.47 9.98 2.68
CA ILE A 104 -23.49 9.56 1.26
C ILE A 104 -22.27 8.66 0.97
N ILE A 105 -21.07 9.11 1.33
CA ILE A 105 -19.80 8.43 1.09
C ILE A 105 -19.46 7.48 2.23
N LYS A 106 -19.53 6.17 1.95
CA LYS A 106 -19.35 5.10 2.95
C LYS A 106 -17.90 4.66 3.13
N SER A 107 -17.06 4.85 2.13
CA SER A 107 -15.66 4.45 2.15
C SER A 107 -14.81 5.62 1.66
N PRO A 108 -14.59 6.66 2.49
CA PRO A 108 -13.76 7.79 2.12
C PRO A 108 -12.32 7.33 1.83
N MET A 109 -11.69 7.98 0.85
CA MET A 109 -10.31 7.68 0.45
C MET A 109 -9.67 8.94 -0.11
N ASP A 110 -8.35 9.04 0.01
CA ASP A 110 -7.53 10.17 -0.43
C ASP A 110 -6.08 9.72 -0.70
N PHE A 111 -5.28 10.57 -1.35
CA PHE A 111 -3.92 10.23 -1.73
C PHE A 111 -2.95 10.11 -0.55
N THR A 112 -3.14 10.84 0.55
CA THR A 112 -2.29 10.64 1.74
C THR A 112 -2.54 9.30 2.40
N THR A 113 -3.81 8.88 2.50
CA THR A 113 -4.16 7.53 2.98
C THR A 113 -3.54 6.47 2.08
N ILE A 114 -3.67 6.59 0.75
CA ILE A 114 -3.07 5.62 -0.19
C ILE A 114 -1.54 5.58 -0.07
N LYS A 115 -0.87 6.73 0.06
CA LYS A 115 0.59 6.80 0.28
C LYS A 115 1.00 6.13 1.60
N GLY A 116 0.22 6.33 2.66
CA GLY A 116 0.42 5.67 3.95
C GLY A 116 0.35 4.15 3.82
N LYS A 117 -0.73 3.64 3.23
CA LYS A 117 -0.93 2.20 2.98
C LYS A 117 0.20 1.58 2.15
N LEU A 118 0.68 2.27 1.11
CA LEU A 118 1.84 1.84 0.30
C LEU A 118 3.16 1.84 1.11
N SER A 119 3.32 2.74 2.06
CA SER A 119 4.55 2.85 2.87
C SER A 119 4.59 1.82 3.99
N ASN A 120 3.42 1.45 4.51
CA ASN A 120 3.23 0.46 5.56
C ASN A 120 3.05 -0.97 5.03
N ASN A 121 3.13 -1.18 3.71
CA ASN A 121 2.88 -2.47 3.05
C ASN A 121 1.51 -3.08 3.40
N GLU A 122 0.47 -2.25 3.49
CA GLU A 122 -0.88 -2.69 3.87
C GLU A 122 -1.68 -3.30 2.70
N TYR A 123 -1.21 -3.11 1.47
CA TYR A 123 -1.81 -3.68 0.27
C TYR A 123 -1.20 -5.05 -0.03
N LYS A 124 -2.06 -6.06 -0.20
CA LYS A 124 -1.63 -7.44 -0.49
C LYS A 124 -1.24 -7.64 -1.96
N ASN A 125 -1.81 -6.83 -2.84
CA ASN A 125 -1.58 -6.89 -4.28
C ASN A 125 -1.94 -5.55 -4.93
N VAL A 126 -1.52 -5.39 -6.19
CA VAL A 126 -1.79 -4.19 -6.99
C VAL A 126 -3.29 -3.90 -7.17
N GLY A 127 -4.14 -4.92 -7.17
CA GLY A 127 -5.59 -4.76 -7.34
C GLY A 127 -6.23 -3.98 -6.19
N GLU A 128 -5.77 -4.18 -4.95
CA GLU A 128 -6.23 -3.40 -3.80
C GLU A 128 -5.82 -1.93 -3.90
N PHE A 129 -4.61 -1.65 -4.39
CA PHE A 129 -4.15 -0.30 -4.66
C PHE A 129 -4.99 0.39 -5.74
N VAL A 130 -5.22 -0.29 -6.88
CA VAL A 130 -6.04 0.23 -7.99
C VAL A 130 -7.46 0.55 -7.51
N LYS A 131 -8.04 -0.32 -6.68
CA LYS A 131 -9.37 -0.11 -6.09
C LYS A 131 -9.43 1.18 -5.29
N ASP A 132 -8.46 1.44 -4.41
CA ASP A 132 -8.46 2.64 -3.58
C ASP A 132 -8.26 3.93 -4.40
N VAL A 133 -7.40 3.90 -5.43
CA VAL A 133 -7.25 5.04 -6.35
C VAL A 133 -8.57 5.37 -7.04
N ASN A 134 -9.26 4.34 -7.55
CA ASN A 134 -10.57 4.53 -8.18
C ASN A 134 -11.63 5.04 -7.18
N GLN A 135 -11.60 4.55 -5.94
CA GLN A 135 -12.52 4.98 -4.87
C GLN A 135 -12.44 6.48 -4.60
N VAL A 136 -11.25 7.10 -4.68
CA VAL A 136 -11.07 8.56 -4.56
C VAL A 136 -11.95 9.29 -5.59
N PHE A 137 -11.88 8.85 -6.85
CA PHE A 137 -12.60 9.50 -7.94
C PHE A 137 -14.09 9.18 -7.92
N ASP A 138 -14.45 7.94 -7.60
CA ASP A 138 -15.86 7.52 -7.48
C ASP A 138 -16.58 8.26 -6.36
N ASN A 139 -15.93 8.44 -5.21
CA ASN A 139 -16.49 9.24 -4.12
C ASN A 139 -16.74 10.69 -4.54
N CYS A 140 -15.77 11.30 -5.23
CA CYS A 140 -15.90 12.66 -5.73
C CYS A 140 -17.05 12.80 -6.72
N ILE A 141 -17.19 11.87 -7.67
CA ILE A 141 -18.26 11.89 -8.68
C ILE A 141 -19.62 11.64 -8.02
N LEU A 142 -19.71 10.67 -7.13
CA LEU A 142 -20.94 10.32 -6.42
C LEU A 142 -21.47 11.49 -5.58
N TYR A 143 -20.60 12.15 -4.80
CA TYR A 143 -21.02 13.24 -3.93
C TYR A 143 -21.36 14.51 -4.71
N ASN A 144 -20.53 14.88 -5.69
CA ASN A 144 -20.65 16.17 -6.37
C ASN A 144 -21.57 16.13 -7.61
N GLY A 145 -21.86 14.95 -8.15
CA GLY A 145 -22.65 14.74 -9.36
C GLY A 145 -21.86 14.89 -10.66
N GLU A 146 -22.27 14.14 -11.69
CA GLU A 146 -21.53 13.93 -12.95
C GLU A 146 -21.03 15.18 -13.67
N VAL A 147 -21.76 16.30 -13.57
CA VAL A 147 -21.48 17.55 -14.30
C VAL A 147 -20.66 18.56 -13.49
N ASN A 148 -20.46 18.33 -12.20
CA ASN A 148 -19.76 19.25 -11.32
C ASN A 148 -18.28 19.39 -11.69
N GLN A 149 -17.72 20.59 -11.54
CA GLN A 149 -16.31 20.88 -11.83
C GLN A 149 -15.34 19.94 -11.10
N TYR A 150 -15.60 19.57 -9.85
CA TYR A 150 -14.77 18.64 -9.07
C TYR A 150 -14.82 17.23 -9.65
N SER A 151 -15.99 16.79 -10.10
CA SER A 151 -16.17 15.52 -10.80
C SER A 151 -15.47 15.52 -12.17
N GLN A 152 -15.42 16.66 -12.87
CA GLN A 152 -14.62 16.77 -14.10
C GLN A 152 -13.12 16.63 -13.83
N ILE A 153 -12.62 17.21 -12.73
CA ILE A 153 -11.24 17.01 -12.28
C ILE A 153 -11.00 15.52 -11.94
N ALA A 154 -11.91 14.88 -11.20
CA ALA A 154 -11.81 13.45 -10.88
C ALA A 154 -11.75 12.57 -12.14
N LYS A 155 -12.58 12.85 -13.14
CA LYS A 155 -12.57 12.15 -14.44
C LYS A 155 -11.25 12.36 -15.19
N LYS A 156 -10.69 13.57 -15.18
CA LYS A 156 -9.37 13.87 -15.76
C LYS A 156 -8.27 13.06 -15.05
N MET A 157 -8.30 13.03 -13.73
CA MET A 157 -7.34 12.28 -12.91
C MET A 157 -7.44 10.77 -13.12
N ARG A 158 -8.65 10.23 -13.25
CA ARG A 158 -8.89 8.82 -13.59
C ARG A 158 -8.25 8.44 -14.93
N ARG A 159 -8.45 9.26 -15.97
CA ARG A 159 -7.80 9.02 -17.28
C ARG A 159 -6.28 9.06 -17.18
N GLU A 160 -5.73 10.01 -16.41
CA GLU A 160 -4.29 10.08 -16.20
C GLU A 160 -3.77 8.85 -15.45
N PHE A 161 -4.50 8.38 -14.45
CA PHE A 161 -4.20 7.15 -13.74
C PHE A 161 -4.17 5.94 -14.67
N GLU A 162 -5.19 5.77 -15.51
CA GLU A 162 -5.29 4.69 -16.50
C GLU A 162 -4.13 4.74 -17.50
N ASN A 163 -3.76 5.92 -17.98
CA ASN A 163 -2.60 6.10 -18.87
C ASN A 163 -1.29 5.64 -18.21
N GLN A 164 -1.04 6.07 -16.98
CA GLN A 164 0.17 5.68 -16.25
C GLN A 164 0.17 4.19 -15.91
N TYR A 165 -0.98 3.63 -15.56
CA TYR A 165 -1.12 2.21 -15.23
C TYR A 165 -0.84 1.34 -16.46
N ASN A 166 -1.46 1.66 -17.61
CA ASN A 166 -1.27 0.90 -18.85
C ASN A 166 0.13 1.05 -19.45
N ALA A 167 0.85 2.14 -19.18
CA ALA A 167 2.24 2.32 -19.63
C ALA A 167 3.26 1.52 -18.79
N LEU A 168 2.83 0.98 -17.65
CA LEU A 168 3.67 0.25 -16.69
C LEU A 168 3.31 -1.25 -16.62
N CYS A 169 2.25 -1.68 -17.29
CA CYS A 169 1.83 -3.08 -17.47
C CYS A 169 2.19 -3.56 -18.88
#